data_AF-A0A940IS45-F1
#
_entry.id   AF-A0A940IS45-F1
#
_cell.length_a   1.000
_cell.length_b   1.000
_cell.length_c   1.000
_cell.angle_alpha   90.00
_cell.angle_beta   90.00
_cell.angle_gamma   90.00
#
_symmetry.space_group_name_H-M   'P 1'
#
loop_
_entity.id
_entity.type
_entity.pdbx_description
1 polymer ?
#
loop_
_entity_poly.entity_id
_entity_poly.type
_entity_poly.pdbx_seq_one_letter_code
_entity_poly.pdbx_strand_id
1 'polypeptide(L)'
;MIEWPFEFQRVQDALDRRTMTGQEAAREIFVARRKHGPPWHWKNWKRTRVQFLGSECATCGADHEAVLVLQHTVRIPRVQPYLDNAKAEYEAREPAHDYRAELREECYAIRDAVIPEMRDCCPLCFSLSIQFRKKAATWICNSPVGRGYCGHVFEVPAKKEALTAAQKRSIRARKYMAWREKATNWDGDWKRGAILAWLADFREYLSLKHTKTLCKRCAFLEDMTDLKPCLECGFAFSRTETACPDCGRAVAEAHAYSAEGETDDGPTQNDDD
;
A
#
# COMPACT_ATOMS: atom_id res chain seq x y z
N MET A 1 -15.90 -12.27 -9.49
CA MET A 1 -14.94 -11.27 -8.98
C MET A 1 -13.78 -11.16 -9.95
N ILE A 2 -13.22 -9.96 -10.10
CA ILE A 2 -12.02 -9.73 -10.91
C ILE A 2 -10.80 -10.03 -10.05
N GLU A 3 -9.96 -10.95 -10.53
CA GLU A 3 -8.72 -11.28 -9.84
C GLU A 3 -7.78 -10.07 -9.88
N TRP A 4 -7.30 -9.64 -8.72
CA TRP A 4 -6.29 -8.58 -8.67
C TRP A 4 -4.89 -9.13 -9.00
N PRO A 5 -3.96 -8.28 -9.44
CA PRO A 5 -2.58 -8.72 -9.72
C PRO A 5 -1.84 -9.28 -8.50
N PHE A 6 -0.91 -10.21 -8.76
CA PHE A 6 -0.10 -10.88 -7.73
C PHE A 6 0.61 -9.91 -6.79
N GLU A 7 1.05 -8.75 -7.29
CA GLU A 7 1.72 -7.75 -6.46
C GLU A 7 0.83 -7.21 -5.33
N PHE A 8 -0.49 -7.07 -5.56
CA PHE A 8 -1.42 -6.63 -4.51
C PHE A 8 -1.60 -7.72 -3.44
N GLN A 9 -1.72 -8.98 -3.86
CA GLN A 9 -1.80 -10.12 -2.95
C GLN A 9 -0.53 -10.23 -2.10
N ARG A 10 0.65 -10.12 -2.72
CA ARG A 10 1.93 -10.16 -2.03
C ARG A 10 2.06 -9.06 -0.97
N VAL A 11 1.58 -7.84 -1.27
CA VAL A 11 1.59 -6.74 -0.30
C VAL A 11 0.63 -7.04 0.84
N GLN A 12 -0.59 -7.51 0.56
CA GLN A 12 -1.55 -7.88 1.59
C GLN A 12 -0.95 -8.94 2.53
N ASP A 13 -0.48 -10.06 1.97
CA ASP A 13 0.09 -11.17 2.74
C ASP A 13 1.29 -10.72 3.60
N ALA A 14 2.12 -9.82 3.07
CA ALA A 14 3.29 -9.32 3.79
C ALA A 14 2.92 -8.37 4.94
N LEU A 15 1.86 -7.57 4.80
CA LEU A 15 1.35 -6.72 5.87
C LEU A 15 0.61 -7.52 6.95
N ASP A 16 -0.11 -8.57 6.55
CA ASP A 16 -0.81 -9.48 7.46
C ASP A 16 0.20 -10.29 8.29
N ARG A 17 1.25 -10.81 7.64
CA ARG A 17 2.33 -11.56 8.31
C ARG A 17 3.39 -10.67 8.97
N ARG A 18 3.22 -9.34 8.97
CA ARG A 18 4.18 -8.37 9.51
C ARG A 18 5.61 -8.60 9.01
N THR A 19 5.77 -8.88 7.72
CA THR A 19 7.08 -9.00 7.07
C THR A 19 7.44 -7.77 6.25
N MET A 20 6.53 -6.80 6.13
CA MET A 20 6.68 -5.56 5.38
C MET A 20 6.12 -4.39 6.19
N THR A 21 6.81 -3.24 6.14
CA THR A 21 6.33 -1.99 6.73
C THR A 21 5.30 -1.30 5.82
N GLY A 22 4.44 -0.46 6.38
CA GLY A 22 3.48 0.34 5.64
C GLY A 22 4.13 1.25 4.60
N GLN A 23 5.33 1.78 4.88
CA GLN A 23 6.11 2.58 3.92
C GLN A 23 6.60 1.74 2.72
N GLU A 24 7.03 0.50 2.93
CA GLU A 24 7.38 -0.42 1.85
C GLU A 24 6.12 -0.78 1.04
N ALA A 25 5.03 -1.12 1.71
CA ALA A 25 3.76 -1.45 1.07
C ALA A 25 3.22 -0.31 0.19
N ALA A 26 3.22 0.94 0.69
CA ALA A 26 2.78 2.09 -0.09
C ALA A 26 3.60 2.28 -1.38
N ARG A 27 4.92 2.04 -1.32
CA ARG A 27 5.80 2.10 -2.50
C ARG A 27 5.52 0.97 -3.48
N GLU A 28 5.37 -0.26 -2.99
CA GLU A 28 5.05 -1.43 -3.81
C GLU A 28 3.70 -1.26 -4.52
N ILE A 29 2.67 -0.76 -3.83
CA ILE A 29 1.35 -0.48 -4.39
C ILE A 29 1.43 0.62 -5.46
N PHE A 30 2.21 1.68 -5.23
CA PHE A 30 2.42 2.72 -6.23
C PHE A 30 3.03 2.14 -7.53
N VAL A 31 4.09 1.34 -7.39
CA VAL A 31 4.75 0.68 -8.53
C VAL A 31 3.80 -0.27 -9.26
N ALA A 32 3.07 -1.11 -8.52
CA ALA A 32 2.10 -2.06 -9.07
C ALA A 32 0.98 -1.34 -9.84
N ARG A 33 0.40 -0.28 -9.26
CA ARG A 33 -0.65 0.52 -9.94
C ARG A 33 -0.14 1.17 -11.21
N ARG A 34 1.09 1.68 -11.23
CA ARG A 34 1.70 2.27 -12.43
C ARG A 34 1.97 1.22 -13.51
N LYS A 35 2.40 0.01 -13.12
CA LYS A 35 2.65 -1.11 -14.03
C LYS A 35 1.36 -1.61 -14.69
N HIS A 36 0.31 -1.83 -13.90
CA HIS A 36 -0.93 -2.44 -14.38
C HIS A 36 -1.93 -1.44 -14.96
N GLY A 37 -1.79 -0.16 -14.60
CA GLY A 37 -2.75 0.87 -14.96
C GLY A 37 -4.13 0.63 -14.33
N PRO A 38 -5.16 1.33 -14.83
CA PRO A 38 -6.52 1.17 -14.32
C PRO A 38 -7.11 -0.23 -14.55
N PRO A 39 -7.99 -0.72 -13.66
CA PRO A 39 -8.56 -2.07 -13.75
C PRO A 39 -9.25 -2.40 -15.07
N TRP A 40 -9.92 -1.44 -15.68
CA TRP A 40 -10.63 -1.64 -16.96
C TRP A 40 -9.71 -1.90 -18.16
N HIS A 41 -8.40 -1.71 -18.02
CA HIS A 41 -7.42 -2.12 -19.02
C HIS A 41 -6.99 -3.58 -18.89
N TRP A 42 -7.29 -4.25 -17.77
CA TRP A 42 -6.85 -5.62 -17.50
C TRP A 42 -7.61 -6.64 -18.37
N LYS A 43 -6.92 -7.69 -18.81
CA LYS A 43 -7.53 -8.75 -19.64
C LYS A 43 -8.64 -9.48 -18.90
N ASN A 44 -8.40 -9.83 -17.63
CA ASN A 44 -9.38 -10.51 -16.79
C ASN A 44 -10.58 -9.63 -16.46
N TRP A 45 -10.40 -8.32 -16.26
CA TRP A 45 -11.51 -7.38 -16.10
C TRP A 45 -12.47 -7.43 -17.27
N LYS A 46 -11.95 -7.33 -18.51
CA LYS A 46 -12.77 -7.38 -19.73
C LYS A 46 -13.55 -8.68 -19.84
N ARG A 47 -12.91 -9.81 -19.50
CA ARG A 47 -13.54 -11.14 -19.50
C ARG A 47 -14.65 -11.25 -18.45
N THR A 48 -14.37 -10.86 -17.21
CA THR A 48 -15.32 -10.97 -16.10
C THR A 48 -16.49 -10.02 -16.28
N ARG A 49 -16.27 -8.79 -16.77
CA ARG A 49 -17.33 -7.81 -17.01
C ARG A 49 -18.47 -8.36 -17.87
N VAL A 50 -18.18 -9.15 -18.91
CA VAL A 50 -19.20 -9.71 -19.81
C VAL A 50 -20.18 -10.61 -19.05
N GLN A 51 -19.72 -11.29 -18.00
CA GLN A 51 -20.55 -12.17 -17.18
C GLN A 51 -21.51 -11.40 -16.25
N PHE A 52 -21.25 -10.12 -16.00
CA PHE A 52 -22.04 -9.26 -15.13
C PHE A 52 -22.95 -8.30 -15.92
N LEU A 53 -22.81 -8.25 -17.25
CA LEU A 53 -23.64 -7.40 -18.08
C LEU A 53 -25.03 -8.02 -18.20
N GLY A 54 -26.04 -7.26 -17.78
CA GLY A 54 -27.45 -7.62 -17.92
C GLY A 54 -27.95 -7.48 -19.35
N SER A 55 -29.20 -7.90 -19.57
CA SER A 55 -29.89 -7.83 -20.86
C SER A 55 -30.50 -6.45 -21.16
N GLU A 56 -30.65 -5.60 -20.15
CA GLU A 56 -31.30 -4.30 -20.25
C GLU A 56 -30.64 -3.23 -19.39
N CYS A 57 -30.89 -1.97 -19.74
CA CYS A 57 -30.47 -0.81 -18.97
C CYS A 57 -31.29 -0.69 -17.68
N ALA A 58 -30.62 -0.76 -16.53
CA ALA A 58 -31.23 -0.63 -15.20
C ALA A 58 -31.91 0.73 -14.95
N THR A 59 -31.60 1.75 -15.76
CA THR A 59 -32.20 3.10 -15.61
C THR A 59 -33.37 3.33 -16.57
N CYS A 60 -33.31 2.82 -17.79
CA CYS A 60 -34.28 3.17 -18.84
C CYS A 60 -34.95 1.98 -19.54
N GLY A 61 -34.64 0.75 -19.16
CA GLY A 61 -35.21 -0.47 -19.77
C GLY A 61 -34.77 -0.75 -21.21
N ALA A 62 -33.86 0.06 -21.78
CA ALA A 62 -33.35 -0.18 -23.13
C ALA A 62 -32.64 -1.54 -23.19
N ASP A 63 -33.01 -2.36 -24.16
CA ASP A 63 -32.61 -3.75 -24.26
C ASP A 63 -31.39 -3.94 -25.20
N HIS A 64 -31.22 -5.16 -25.72
CA HIS A 64 -30.14 -5.58 -26.60
C HIS A 64 -29.96 -4.76 -27.89
N GLU A 65 -30.95 -3.97 -28.32
CA GLU A 65 -30.78 -3.04 -29.44
C GLU A 65 -29.88 -1.84 -29.07
N ALA A 66 -29.73 -1.56 -27.78
CA ALA A 66 -28.83 -0.52 -27.25
C ALA A 66 -27.44 -1.06 -26.89
N VAL A 67 -26.41 -0.23 -27.04
CA VAL A 67 -25.07 -0.58 -26.55
C VAL A 67 -25.03 -0.46 -25.03
N LEU A 68 -25.02 -1.61 -24.35
CA LEU A 68 -24.96 -1.70 -22.89
C LEU A 68 -23.52 -1.70 -22.35
N VAL A 69 -23.35 -1.06 -21.19
CA VAL A 69 -22.09 -0.97 -20.45
C VAL A 69 -22.31 -1.34 -18.99
N LEU A 70 -21.28 -1.90 -18.36
CA LEU A 70 -21.27 -2.17 -16.93
C LEU A 70 -20.66 -0.94 -16.23
N GLN A 71 -21.48 -0.21 -15.51
CA GLN A 71 -21.11 1.01 -14.79
C GLN A 71 -20.90 0.71 -13.31
N HIS A 72 -19.82 1.23 -12.72
CA HIS A 72 -19.64 1.19 -11.27
C HIS A 72 -20.43 2.32 -10.62
N THR A 73 -21.12 2.03 -9.52
CA THR A 73 -21.80 3.03 -8.69
C THR A 73 -20.87 3.63 -7.63
N VAL A 74 -19.70 3.03 -7.43
CA VAL A 74 -18.64 3.51 -6.54
C VAL A 74 -17.40 3.91 -7.35
N ARG A 75 -16.70 4.94 -6.89
CA ARG A 75 -15.43 5.35 -7.53
C ARG A 75 -14.31 4.40 -7.16
N ILE A 76 -13.34 4.28 -8.05
CA ILE A 76 -12.08 3.57 -7.76
C ILE A 76 -11.39 4.24 -6.54
N PRO A 77 -11.08 3.48 -5.47
CA PRO A 77 -10.49 4.07 -4.27
C PRO A 77 -9.07 4.58 -4.58
N ARG A 78 -8.81 5.83 -4.20
CA ARG A 78 -7.48 6.45 -4.31
C ARG A 78 -6.69 6.15 -3.04
N VAL A 79 -5.39 5.89 -3.15
CA VAL A 79 -4.53 5.58 -1.99
C VAL A 79 -4.32 6.80 -1.08
N GLN A 80 -4.12 7.99 -1.67
CA GLN A 80 -3.71 9.18 -0.91
C GLN A 80 -4.68 9.57 0.22
N PRO A 81 -6.03 9.58 0.03
CA PRO A 81 -6.97 9.82 1.11
C PRO A 81 -6.81 8.90 2.34
N TYR A 82 -6.51 7.61 2.14
CA TYR A 82 -6.29 6.68 3.26
C TYR A 82 -5.01 7.03 4.03
N LEU A 83 -3.95 7.43 3.31
CA LEU A 83 -2.71 7.87 3.94
C LEU A 83 -2.90 9.17 4.70
N ASP A 84 -3.62 10.14 4.13
CA ASP A 84 -3.86 11.43 4.76
C ASP A 84 -4.72 11.26 6.02
N ASN A 85 -5.81 10.47 5.94
CA ASN A 85 -6.67 10.18 7.08
C ASN A 85 -5.91 9.45 8.19
N ALA A 86 -5.18 8.38 7.85
CA ALA A 86 -4.41 7.63 8.84
C ALA A 86 -3.29 8.46 9.48
N LYS A 87 -2.69 9.39 8.71
CA LYS A 87 -1.71 10.33 9.25
C LYS A 87 -2.35 11.29 10.24
N ALA A 88 -3.48 11.90 9.88
CA ALA A 88 -4.21 12.81 10.75
C ALA A 88 -4.66 12.12 12.05
N GLU A 89 -5.18 10.89 11.95
CA GLU A 89 -5.53 10.08 13.12
C GLU A 89 -4.32 9.76 13.99
N TYR A 90 -3.17 9.44 13.38
CA TYR A 90 -1.93 9.18 14.10
C TYR A 90 -1.42 10.42 14.82
N GLU A 91 -1.45 11.59 14.17
CA GLU A 91 -1.02 12.87 14.74
C GLU A 91 -1.96 13.37 15.85
N ALA A 92 -3.23 12.96 15.84
CA ALA A 92 -4.21 13.29 16.87
C ALA A 92 -4.12 12.38 18.12
N ARG A 93 -3.38 11.28 18.06
CA ARG A 93 -3.22 10.33 19.18
C ARG A 93 -1.94 10.63 19.96
N GLU A 94 -1.89 10.09 21.18
CA GLU A 94 -0.63 10.04 21.94
C GLU A 94 0.47 9.36 21.10
N PRO A 95 1.70 9.91 21.09
CA PRO A 95 2.79 9.34 20.32
C PRO A 95 3.02 7.87 20.66
N ALA A 96 3.04 7.02 19.64
CA ALA A 96 3.40 5.63 19.82
C ALA A 96 4.82 5.51 20.39
N HIS A 97 5.05 4.47 21.21
CA HIS A 97 6.36 4.18 21.77
C HIS A 97 7.45 4.17 20.68
N ASP A 98 8.52 4.94 20.88
CA ASP A 98 9.63 5.02 19.93
C ASP A 98 10.68 3.92 20.18
N TYR A 99 10.60 2.85 19.40
CA TYR A 99 11.52 1.69 19.49
C TYR A 99 12.98 2.02 19.12
N ARG A 100 13.27 3.21 18.60
CA ARG A 100 14.60 3.57 18.06
C ARG A 100 15.70 3.60 19.12
N ALA A 101 15.35 3.95 20.37
CA ALA A 101 16.31 3.94 21.48
C ALA A 101 16.76 2.50 21.78
N GLU A 102 15.79 1.60 21.99
CA GLU A 102 16.06 0.17 22.22
C GLU A 102 16.81 -0.49 21.06
N LEU A 103 16.40 -0.20 19.82
CA LEU A 103 17.09 -0.71 18.64
C LEU A 103 18.56 -0.28 18.60
N ARG A 104 18.87 0.94 19.04
CA ARG A 104 20.24 1.45 19.08
C ARG A 104 21.07 0.67 20.10
N GLU A 105 20.53 0.44 21.29
CA GLU A 105 21.16 -0.36 22.34
C GLU A 105 21.39 -1.80 21.88
N GLU A 106 20.38 -2.43 21.30
CA GLU A 106 20.48 -3.77 20.73
C GLU A 106 21.53 -3.83 19.62
N CYS A 107 21.61 -2.81 18.76
CA CYS A 107 22.65 -2.71 17.75
C CYS A 107 24.06 -2.59 18.35
N TYR A 108 24.22 -1.96 19.52
CA TYR A 108 25.51 -1.96 20.23
C TYR A 108 25.79 -3.35 20.80
N ALA A 109 24.82 -3.96 21.47
CA ALA A 109 24.95 -5.33 22.00
C ALA A 109 25.32 -6.35 20.91
N ILE A 110 24.69 -6.29 19.73
CA ILE A 110 25.01 -7.15 18.57
C ILE A 110 26.47 -6.98 18.12
N ARG A 111 26.97 -5.74 18.11
CA ARG A 111 28.35 -5.44 17.71
C ARG A 111 29.32 -5.95 18.78
N ASP A 112 29.04 -5.67 20.04
CA ASP A 112 29.96 -5.88 21.17
C ASP A 112 30.01 -7.36 21.59
N ALA A 113 28.97 -8.14 21.28
CA ALA A 113 28.97 -9.59 21.47
C ALA A 113 29.94 -10.34 20.52
N VAL A 114 30.45 -9.69 19.47
CA VAL A 114 31.39 -10.33 18.54
C VAL A 114 32.81 -10.07 18.99
N ILE A 115 33.47 -11.12 19.46
CA ILE A 115 34.88 -11.08 19.87
C ILE A 115 35.77 -10.91 18.62
N PRO A 116 36.57 -9.83 18.52
CA PRO A 116 37.49 -9.63 17.41
C PRO A 116 38.55 -10.73 17.31
N GLU A 117 38.99 -11.03 16.09
CA GLU A 117 40.08 -11.97 15.86
C GLU A 117 41.44 -11.24 15.86
N MET A 118 42.50 -11.95 16.22
CA MET A 118 43.87 -11.45 16.05
C MET A 118 44.24 -11.47 14.57
N ARG A 119 44.39 -10.29 13.96
CA ARG A 119 44.66 -10.13 12.53
C ARG A 119 46.03 -9.52 12.28
N ASP A 120 46.63 -9.92 11.16
CA ASP A 120 47.88 -9.34 10.69
C ASP A 120 47.70 -7.86 10.34
N CYS A 121 48.62 -7.03 10.83
CA CYS A 121 48.66 -5.61 10.59
C CYS A 121 50.10 -5.12 10.35
N CYS A 122 50.21 -3.90 9.84
CA CYS A 122 51.49 -3.24 9.71
C CYS A 122 52.12 -3.03 11.10
N PRO A 123 53.39 -3.43 11.33
CA PRO A 123 54.05 -3.23 12.61
C PRO A 123 54.34 -1.75 12.92
N LEU A 124 54.42 -0.90 11.89
CA LEU A 124 54.69 0.52 12.05
C LEU A 124 53.44 1.34 12.42
N CYS A 125 52.31 1.09 11.74
CA CYS A 125 51.11 1.92 11.87
C CYS A 125 49.85 1.16 12.30
N PHE A 126 49.97 -0.14 12.61
CA PHE A 126 48.87 -1.02 13.06
C PHE A 126 47.64 -1.06 12.13
N SER A 127 47.83 -0.68 10.86
CA SER A 127 46.78 -0.76 9.85
C SER A 127 46.61 -2.18 9.33
N LEU A 128 45.37 -2.58 9.08
CA LEU A 128 44.99 -3.87 8.50
C LEU A 128 45.08 -3.86 6.97
N SER A 129 45.38 -2.70 6.36
CA SER A 129 45.54 -2.54 4.92
C SER A 129 46.93 -2.98 4.50
N ILE A 130 47.20 -4.29 4.58
CA ILE A 130 48.48 -4.88 4.21
C ILE A 130 48.30 -5.88 3.07
N GLN A 131 49.31 -5.99 2.22
CA GLN A 131 49.30 -6.89 1.08
C GLN A 131 50.56 -7.75 1.09
N PHE A 132 50.39 -9.06 0.94
CA PHE A 132 51.52 -9.99 0.79
C PHE A 132 52.02 -10.00 -0.66
N ARG A 133 53.33 -9.81 -0.84
CA ARG A 133 54.01 -9.80 -2.14
C ARG A 133 54.74 -11.13 -2.33
N LYS A 134 54.08 -12.07 -3.03
CA LYS A 134 54.56 -13.45 -3.24
C LYS A 134 56.02 -13.56 -3.72
N LYS A 135 56.42 -12.73 -4.70
CA LYS A 135 57.78 -12.79 -5.30
C LYS A 135 58.89 -12.41 -4.32
N ALA A 136 58.62 -11.45 -3.44
CA ALA A 136 59.60 -10.91 -2.50
C ALA A 136 59.42 -11.48 -1.08
N ALA A 137 58.52 -12.45 -0.90
CA ALA A 137 58.14 -13.04 0.40
C ALA A 137 57.92 -12.02 1.54
N THR A 138 57.46 -10.80 1.20
CA THR A 138 57.32 -9.67 2.14
C THR A 138 55.94 -9.06 2.06
N TRP A 139 55.52 -8.41 3.13
CA TRP A 139 54.31 -7.60 3.21
C TRP A 139 54.62 -6.14 2.88
N ILE A 140 53.61 -5.42 2.39
CA ILE A 140 53.63 -3.96 2.23
C ILE A 140 52.36 -3.36 2.83
N CYS A 141 52.50 -2.24 3.54
CA CYS A 141 51.37 -1.48 4.06
C CYS A 141 50.84 -0.46 3.04
N ASN A 142 49.56 -0.55 2.73
CA ASN A 142 48.83 0.34 1.83
C ASN A 142 47.91 1.31 2.58
N SER A 143 48.15 1.52 3.87
CA SER A 143 47.34 2.46 4.66
C SER A 143 47.58 3.89 4.20
N PRO A 144 46.53 4.70 3.99
CA PRO A 144 46.70 6.14 3.73
C PRO A 144 47.26 6.82 4.99
N VAL A 145 48.25 7.71 4.80
CA VAL A 145 48.87 8.54 5.85
C VAL A 145 49.12 9.93 5.27
N GLY A 146 48.40 10.93 5.78
CA GLY A 146 48.47 12.30 5.23
C GLY A 146 48.06 12.34 3.75
N ARG A 147 48.94 12.87 2.88
CA ARG A 147 48.75 12.90 1.42
C ARG A 147 49.29 11.66 0.69
N GLY A 148 49.85 10.68 1.40
CA GLY A 148 50.49 9.51 0.81
C GLY A 148 50.03 8.20 1.45
N TYR A 149 50.87 7.18 1.34
CA TYR A 149 50.65 5.86 1.93
C TYR A 149 51.80 5.50 2.87
N CYS A 150 51.53 4.65 3.85
CA CYS A 150 52.53 4.17 4.81
C CYS A 150 53.71 3.50 4.09
N GLY A 151 53.46 2.66 3.08
CA GLY A 151 54.49 2.07 2.23
C GLY A 151 55.48 1.13 2.93
N HIS A 152 55.34 0.93 4.25
CA HIS A 152 56.27 0.13 5.05
C HIS A 152 56.28 -1.32 4.55
N VAL A 153 57.48 -1.84 4.28
CA VAL A 153 57.75 -3.21 3.86
C VAL A 153 58.33 -3.99 5.02
N PHE A 154 57.81 -5.19 5.28
CA PHE A 154 58.18 -6.01 6.44
C PHE A 154 57.97 -7.50 6.15
N GLU A 155 58.66 -8.37 6.90
CA GLU A 155 58.56 -9.82 6.74
C GLU A 155 57.51 -10.43 7.67
N VAL A 156 57.51 -10.02 8.93
CA VAL A 156 56.60 -10.53 9.97
C VAL A 156 55.57 -9.44 10.32
N PRO A 157 54.27 -9.66 10.05
CA PRO A 157 53.23 -8.74 10.49
C PRO A 157 53.11 -8.70 12.01
N ALA A 158 52.75 -7.54 12.54
CA ALA A 158 52.24 -7.45 13.91
C ALA A 158 50.81 -8.00 13.97
N LYS A 159 50.32 -8.30 15.17
CA LYS A 159 48.95 -8.76 15.40
C LYS A 159 48.14 -7.68 16.11
N LYS A 160 46.90 -7.48 15.67
CA LYS A 160 45.94 -6.57 16.32
C LYS A 160 44.54 -7.20 16.33
N GLU A 161 43.83 -7.02 17.43
CA GLU A 161 42.42 -7.36 17.53
C GLU A 161 41.59 -6.54 16.53
N ALA A 162 40.93 -7.23 15.60
CA ALA A 162 40.07 -6.58 14.63
C ALA A 162 39.03 -7.51 14.04
N LEU A 163 37.85 -6.95 13.78
CA LEU A 163 36.77 -7.67 13.10
C LEU A 163 37.16 -8.06 11.67
N THR A 164 36.89 -9.32 11.31
CA THR A 164 37.00 -9.82 9.95
C THR A 164 35.89 -9.28 9.05
N ALA A 165 36.05 -9.42 7.73
CA ALA A 165 34.98 -9.07 6.79
C ALA A 165 33.72 -9.93 7.00
N ALA A 166 33.89 -11.21 7.37
CA ALA A 166 32.79 -12.11 7.67
C ALA A 166 32.03 -11.68 8.94
N GLN A 167 32.75 -11.37 10.02
CA GLN A 167 32.17 -10.83 11.26
C GLN A 167 31.39 -9.53 10.99
N LYS A 168 31.97 -8.59 10.23
CA LYS A 168 31.28 -7.34 9.85
C LYS A 168 30.00 -7.59 9.02
N ARG A 169 30.00 -8.57 8.11
CA ARG A 169 28.80 -8.96 7.37
C ARG A 169 27.73 -9.54 8.29
N SER A 170 28.12 -10.44 9.20
CA SER A 170 27.21 -11.05 10.17
C SER A 170 26.57 -10.00 11.10
N ILE A 171 27.37 -9.06 11.64
CA ILE A 171 26.86 -7.95 12.47
C ILE A 171 25.83 -7.13 11.69
N ARG A 172 26.12 -6.76 10.44
CA ARG A 172 25.17 -5.99 9.61
C ARG A 172 23.87 -6.75 9.36
N ALA A 173 23.95 -8.05 9.08
CA ALA A 173 22.76 -8.89 8.89
C ALA A 173 21.91 -8.96 10.17
N ARG A 174 22.54 -9.20 11.33
CA ARG A 174 21.83 -9.24 12.62
C ARG A 174 21.18 -7.90 12.98
N LYS A 175 21.89 -6.78 12.80
CA LYS A 175 21.33 -5.43 12.99
C LYS A 175 20.13 -5.17 12.09
N TYR A 176 20.21 -5.61 10.83
CA TYR A 176 19.10 -5.49 9.91
C TYR A 176 17.89 -6.32 10.36
N MET A 177 18.10 -7.56 10.82
CA MET A 177 17.02 -8.39 11.36
C MET A 177 16.35 -7.77 12.58
N ALA A 178 17.13 -7.25 13.54
CA ALA A 178 16.60 -6.54 14.71
C ALA A 178 15.78 -5.31 14.30
N TRP A 179 16.28 -4.52 13.33
CA TRP A 179 15.50 -3.41 12.78
C TRP A 179 14.21 -3.89 12.11
N ARG A 180 14.26 -4.96 11.29
CA ARG A 180 13.08 -5.50 10.60
C ARG A 180 12.02 -5.90 11.61
N GLU A 181 12.40 -6.67 12.62
CA GLU A 181 11.48 -7.15 13.65
C GLU A 181 10.80 -5.99 14.38
N LYS A 182 11.55 -5.01 14.86
CA LYS A 182 10.95 -3.85 15.54
C LYS A 182 10.10 -3.00 14.58
N ALA A 183 10.59 -2.73 13.36
CA ALA A 183 9.89 -1.85 12.42
C ALA A 183 8.58 -2.43 11.89
N THR A 184 8.48 -3.75 11.66
CA THR A 184 7.23 -4.38 11.17
C THR A 184 6.23 -4.70 12.28
N ASN A 185 6.70 -4.76 13.52
CA ASN A 185 5.84 -4.94 14.70
C ASN A 185 5.49 -3.63 15.42
N TRP A 186 6.06 -2.50 15.01
CA TRP A 186 5.80 -1.20 15.62
C TRP A 186 4.35 -0.75 15.39
N ASP A 187 3.63 -0.48 16.48
CA ASP A 187 2.22 -0.07 16.44
C ASP A 187 2.02 1.36 15.90
N GLY A 188 3.09 2.17 15.85
CA GLY A 188 3.03 3.50 15.24
C GLY A 188 3.10 3.51 13.70
N ASP A 189 3.15 2.35 13.04
CA ASP A 189 3.12 2.26 11.57
C ASP A 189 1.71 2.49 11.00
N TRP A 190 1.24 3.73 11.08
CA TRP A 190 -0.08 4.15 10.60
C TRP A 190 -0.30 3.87 9.10
N LYS A 191 0.78 3.80 8.30
CA LYS A 191 0.69 3.46 6.88
C LYS A 191 0.25 2.01 6.66
N ARG A 192 0.56 1.10 7.58
CA ARG A 192 0.12 -0.30 7.48
C ARG A 192 -1.40 -0.39 7.47
N GLY A 193 -2.05 0.26 8.44
CA GLY A 193 -3.52 0.30 8.52
C GLY A 193 -4.14 0.94 7.28
N ALA A 194 -3.59 2.07 6.84
CA ALA A 194 -4.06 2.77 5.64
C ALA A 194 -4.04 1.91 4.38
N ILE A 195 -2.94 1.18 4.14
CA ILE A 195 -2.81 0.33 2.95
C ILE A 195 -3.72 -0.89 3.04
N LEU A 196 -3.88 -1.51 4.22
CA LEU A 196 -4.82 -2.62 4.40
C LEU A 196 -6.27 -2.19 4.15
N ALA A 197 -6.69 -1.02 4.66
CA ALA A 197 -8.01 -0.47 4.40
C ALA A 197 -8.22 -0.19 2.90
N TRP A 198 -7.24 0.44 2.24
CA TRP A 198 -7.31 0.66 0.79
C TRP A 198 -7.38 -0.66 -0.01
N LEU A 199 -6.62 -1.69 0.37
CA LEU A 199 -6.65 -3.01 -0.28
C LEU A 199 -8.03 -3.67 -0.14
N ALA A 200 -8.67 -3.54 1.02
CA ALA A 200 -10.02 -4.07 1.26
C ALA A 200 -11.05 -3.40 0.32
N ASP A 201 -11.08 -2.07 0.28
CA ASP A 201 -12.02 -1.33 -0.57
C ASP A 201 -11.72 -1.53 -2.06
N PHE A 202 -10.44 -1.67 -2.42
CA PHE A 202 -10.07 -1.98 -3.79
C PHE A 202 -10.51 -3.39 -4.20
N ARG A 203 -10.42 -4.36 -3.29
CA ARG A 203 -10.96 -5.71 -3.51
C ARG A 203 -12.48 -5.69 -3.65
N GLU A 204 -13.18 -4.87 -2.86
CA GLU A 204 -14.63 -4.67 -3.01
C GLU A 204 -14.97 -4.03 -4.37
N TYR A 205 -14.22 -3.02 -4.81
CA TYR A 205 -14.38 -2.45 -6.16
C TYR A 205 -14.23 -3.53 -7.25
N LEU A 206 -13.21 -4.39 -7.15
CA LEU A 206 -12.99 -5.50 -8.11
C LEU A 206 -14.03 -6.62 -8.02
N SER A 207 -14.85 -6.66 -6.97
CA SER A 207 -15.92 -7.66 -6.82
C SER A 207 -17.04 -7.49 -7.83
N LEU A 208 -17.20 -6.29 -8.40
CA LEU A 208 -18.33 -5.86 -9.22
C LEU A 208 -19.68 -5.84 -8.47
N LYS A 209 -19.69 -5.95 -7.14
CA LYS A 209 -20.90 -5.87 -6.30
C LYS A 209 -21.67 -4.56 -6.51
N HIS A 210 -20.94 -3.46 -6.65
CA HIS A 210 -21.48 -2.11 -6.82
C HIS A 210 -21.48 -1.72 -8.29
N THR A 211 -22.16 -2.52 -9.11
CA THR A 211 -22.27 -2.27 -10.55
C THR A 211 -23.71 -2.41 -11.04
N LYS A 212 -24.00 -1.74 -12.15
CA LYS A 212 -25.27 -1.88 -12.87
C LYS A 212 -25.05 -1.78 -14.37
N THR A 213 -25.98 -2.38 -15.10
CA THR A 213 -25.97 -2.35 -16.56
C THR A 213 -26.70 -1.11 -17.05
N LEU A 214 -26.06 -0.30 -17.87
CA LEU A 214 -26.62 0.95 -18.41
C LEU A 214 -26.44 1.01 -19.92
N CYS A 215 -27.36 1.66 -20.64
CA CYS A 215 -27.06 2.08 -22.01
C CYS A 215 -26.02 3.22 -21.99
N LYS A 216 -25.29 3.41 -23.10
CA LYS A 216 -24.27 4.48 -23.22
C LYS A 216 -24.77 5.86 -22.80
N ARG A 217 -26.03 6.20 -23.11
CA ARG A 217 -26.65 7.47 -22.73
C ARG A 217 -26.79 7.61 -21.21
N CYS A 218 -27.37 6.59 -20.55
CA CYS A 218 -27.56 6.61 -19.09
C CYS A 218 -26.21 6.62 -18.36
N ALA A 219 -25.23 5.85 -18.83
CA ALA A 219 -23.89 5.86 -18.27
C ALA A 219 -23.22 7.24 -18.39
N PHE A 220 -23.30 7.87 -19.56
CA PHE A 220 -22.76 9.21 -19.76
C PHE A 220 -23.40 10.24 -18.84
N LEU A 221 -24.74 10.17 -18.67
CA LEU A 221 -25.43 11.11 -17.80
C LEU A 221 -25.01 10.95 -16.35
N GLU A 222 -24.89 9.73 -15.85
CA GLU A 222 -24.38 9.47 -14.49
C GLU A 222 -22.93 9.89 -14.30
N ASP A 223 -22.10 9.78 -15.33
CA ASP A 223 -20.69 10.19 -15.26
C ASP A 223 -20.51 11.71 -15.29
N MET A 224 -21.32 12.41 -16.09
CA MET A 224 -21.15 13.85 -16.36
C MET A 224 -21.90 14.75 -15.41
N THR A 225 -22.97 14.24 -14.82
CA THR A 225 -23.95 15.06 -14.15
C THR A 225 -24.64 14.22 -13.07
N ASP A 226 -24.96 14.76 -11.91
CA ASP A 226 -25.81 14.02 -10.93
C ASP A 226 -27.28 14.00 -11.39
N LEU A 227 -27.49 13.78 -12.69
CA LEU A 227 -28.75 13.92 -13.42
C LEU A 227 -29.15 12.55 -14.01
N LYS A 228 -30.45 12.36 -14.19
CA LYS A 228 -31.06 11.20 -14.85
C LYS A 228 -31.68 11.61 -16.20
N PRO A 229 -31.73 10.71 -17.20
CA PRO A 229 -32.46 10.96 -18.45
C PRO A 229 -33.96 10.78 -18.28
N CYS A 230 -34.74 11.59 -19.01
CA CYS A 230 -36.16 11.34 -19.23
C CYS A 230 -36.34 10.19 -20.23
N LEU A 231 -37.22 9.25 -19.91
CA LEU A 231 -37.50 8.09 -20.77
C LEU A 231 -38.27 8.45 -22.05
N GLU A 232 -39.00 9.57 -22.04
CA GLU A 232 -39.79 10.03 -23.18
C GLU A 232 -38.98 10.93 -24.13
N CYS A 233 -38.64 12.15 -23.67
CA CYS A 233 -37.95 13.15 -24.51
C CYS A 233 -36.42 13.06 -24.42
N GLY A 234 -35.88 12.33 -23.45
CA GLY A 234 -34.44 12.20 -23.29
C GLY A 234 -33.73 13.39 -22.64
N PHE A 235 -34.46 14.41 -22.19
CA PHE A 235 -33.90 15.53 -21.43
C PHE A 235 -33.19 15.03 -20.15
N ALA A 236 -32.05 15.64 -19.80
CA ALA A 236 -31.28 15.28 -18.61
C ALA A 236 -31.56 16.25 -17.46
N PHE A 237 -31.96 15.75 -16.29
CA PHE A 237 -32.41 16.58 -15.17
C PHE A 237 -32.09 15.94 -13.81
N SER A 238 -32.15 16.72 -12.72
CA SER A 238 -31.64 16.29 -11.41
C SER A 238 -32.30 15.01 -10.92
N ARG A 239 -31.51 14.15 -10.25
CA ARG A 239 -32.04 12.92 -9.64
C ARG A 239 -33.13 13.18 -8.62
N THR A 240 -33.12 14.34 -7.96
CA THR A 240 -34.11 14.79 -6.96
C THR A 240 -35.47 15.15 -7.55
N GLU A 241 -35.58 15.40 -8.85
CA GLU A 241 -36.82 15.81 -9.49
C GLU A 241 -37.75 14.61 -9.73
N THR A 242 -39.02 14.73 -9.38
CA THR A 242 -40.02 13.66 -9.55
C THR A 242 -40.67 13.64 -10.93
N ALA A 243 -40.47 14.69 -11.74
CA ALA A 243 -40.95 14.79 -13.11
C ALA A 243 -39.89 15.42 -14.03
N CYS A 244 -39.93 15.08 -15.31
CA CYS A 244 -39.07 15.69 -16.32
C CYS A 244 -39.43 17.18 -16.49
N PRO A 245 -38.48 18.12 -16.30
CA PRO A 245 -38.74 19.55 -16.46
C PRO A 245 -39.09 19.98 -17.89
N ASP A 246 -38.74 19.16 -18.89
CA ASP A 246 -38.90 19.48 -20.31
C ASP A 246 -40.23 18.96 -20.87
N CYS A 247 -40.60 17.71 -20.58
CA CYS A 247 -41.84 17.11 -21.09
C CYS A 247 -42.92 16.87 -20.02
N GLY A 248 -42.66 17.25 -18.76
CA GLY A 248 -43.61 17.14 -17.64
C GLY A 248 -43.91 15.72 -17.16
N ARG A 249 -43.25 14.70 -17.71
CA ARG A 249 -43.57 13.29 -17.40
C ARG A 249 -43.00 12.86 -16.05
N ALA A 250 -43.83 12.28 -15.21
CA ALA A 250 -43.43 11.72 -13.92
C ALA A 250 -42.45 10.54 -14.11
N VAL A 251 -41.43 10.48 -13.25
CA VAL A 251 -40.43 9.41 -13.25
C VAL A 251 -40.88 8.38 -12.22
N ALA A 252 -41.17 7.15 -12.63
CA ALA A 252 -41.54 6.09 -11.70
C ALA A 252 -40.41 5.88 -10.68
N GLU A 253 -40.76 5.88 -9.39
CA GLU A 253 -39.80 5.67 -8.30
C GLU A 253 -39.19 4.27 -8.41
N ALA A 254 -37.89 4.20 -8.70
CA ALA A 254 -37.12 3.00 -8.40
C ALA A 254 -36.96 2.94 -6.88
N HIS A 255 -37.74 2.06 -6.25
CA HIS A 255 -37.73 1.76 -4.81
C HIS A 255 -36.33 1.89 -4.19
N ALA A 256 -36.15 2.92 -3.38
CA ALA A 256 -35.01 3.08 -2.51
C ALA A 256 -35.16 2.07 -1.36
N TYR A 257 -34.36 1.01 -1.35
CA TYR A 257 -34.24 0.15 -0.16
C TYR A 257 -33.05 0.60 0.68
N SER A 258 -33.42 1.12 1.85
CA SER A 258 -32.71 1.20 3.13
C SER A 258 -31.42 2.03 3.25
N ALA A 259 -31.57 3.23 3.80
CA ALA A 259 -30.66 3.75 4.82
C ALA A 259 -31.45 3.85 6.13
N GLU A 260 -30.98 3.09 7.12
CA GLU A 260 -30.87 3.40 8.55
C GLU A 260 -32.10 3.92 9.31
N GLY A 261 -32.46 3.14 10.33
CA GLY A 261 -33.47 3.53 11.30
C GLY A 261 -32.92 4.52 12.31
N GLU A 262 -33.79 5.47 12.66
CA GLU A 262 -33.70 6.21 13.89
C GLU A 262 -35.13 6.54 14.35
N THR A 263 -35.41 6.13 15.58
CA THR A 263 -36.30 6.74 16.58
C THR A 263 -37.74 7.09 16.19
N ASP A 264 -38.68 6.55 16.95
CA ASP A 264 -39.85 7.35 17.34
C ASP A 264 -40.17 7.11 18.83
N ASP A 265 -40.02 8.19 19.59
CA ASP A 265 -40.46 8.39 20.96
C ASP A 265 -41.86 8.99 20.91
N GLY A 266 -42.84 8.34 21.55
CA GLY A 266 -43.93 9.05 22.21
C GLY A 266 -45.35 8.78 21.71
N PRO A 267 -46.35 9.29 22.44
CA PRO A 267 -47.06 8.44 23.39
C PRO A 267 -48.57 8.38 23.10
N THR A 268 -49.20 7.28 23.48
CA THR A 268 -50.67 7.25 23.66
C THR A 268 -50.99 6.69 25.03
N GLN A 269 -51.43 7.61 25.88
CA GLN A 269 -52.29 7.31 27.01
C GLN A 269 -53.55 6.60 26.49
N ASN A 270 -53.90 5.49 27.12
CA ASN A 270 -55.28 5.14 27.38
C ASN A 270 -55.30 4.48 28.76
N ASP A 271 -56.01 5.15 29.66
CA ASP A 271 -56.45 4.62 30.93
C ASP A 271 -57.35 3.40 30.67
N ASP A 272 -57.09 2.30 31.36
CA ASP A 272 -58.08 1.38 31.89
C ASP A 272 -57.43 0.59 33.05
N ASP A 273 -58.12 0.64 34.20
CA ASP A 273 -57.88 0.07 35.54
C ASP A 273 -56.92 0.79 36.53
#